data_AF-A0A2G9TNY3-F1
#
_entry.id   AF-A0A2G9TNY3-F1
#
_cell.length_a   1.000
_cell.length_b   1.000
_cell.length_c   1.000
_cell.angle_alpha   90.00
_cell.angle_beta   90.00
_cell.angle_gamma   90.00
#
_symmetry.space_group_name_H-M   'P 1'
#
loop_
_entity.id
_entity.type
_entity.pdbx_description
1 polymer ?
#
loop_
_entity_poly.entity_id
_entity_poly.type
_entity_poly.pdbx_seq_one_letter_code
_entity_poly.pdbx_strand_id
1 'polypeptide(L)'
;TLLAEDWMLGTLNFPDCWGFEYQPTDHYMRPFQVALEKNVSKVLKSTYSLANCIEQHQDILRYLQEFIYSYKDRPKFGWIWLSLLGHGHESGTIHADSDFQRFLLHNKQK
;
A
#
# COMPACT_ATOMS: atom_id res chain seq x y z
N THR A 1 -6.86 -3.47 12.78
CA THR A 1 -6.79 -4.11 11.46
C THR A 1 -6.28 -3.11 10.44
N LEU A 2 -5.69 -3.58 9.34
CA LEU A 2 -5.11 -2.74 8.28
C LEU A 2 -5.63 -3.20 6.91
N LEU A 3 -5.98 -2.25 6.05
CA LEU A 3 -6.17 -2.47 4.62
C LEU A 3 -5.41 -1.39 3.85
N ALA A 4 -4.45 -1.80 3.02
CA ALA A 4 -3.67 -0.92 2.17
C ALA A 4 -3.51 -1.48 0.76
N GLU A 5 -3.58 -0.58 -0.21
CA GLU A 5 -3.55 -0.87 -1.65
C GLU A 5 -2.65 0.16 -2.36
N ASP A 6 -2.25 -0.10 -3.60
CA ASP A 6 -1.48 0.85 -4.42
C ASP A 6 -2.31 1.54 -5.51
N TRP A 7 -3.58 1.17 -5.67
CA TRP A 7 -4.44 1.66 -6.74
C TRP A 7 -5.78 2.18 -6.24
N MET A 8 -6.16 3.39 -6.65
CA MET A 8 -7.39 4.07 -6.24
C MET A 8 -8.65 3.30 -6.65
N LEU A 9 -8.65 2.58 -7.77
CA LEU A 9 -9.79 1.75 -8.12
C LEU A 9 -9.91 0.53 -7.20
N GLY A 10 -8.78 0.06 -6.65
CA GLY A 10 -8.73 -0.97 -5.61
C GLY A 10 -9.27 -2.33 -6.03
N THR A 11 -8.96 -3.35 -5.26
CA THR A 11 -9.38 -4.74 -5.50
C THR A 11 -10.88 -4.95 -5.27
N LEU A 12 -11.50 -4.14 -4.40
CA LEU A 12 -12.91 -4.29 -4.02
C LEU A 12 -13.85 -3.25 -4.66
N ASN A 13 -13.34 -2.29 -5.42
CA ASN A 13 -14.18 -1.31 -6.13
C ASN A 13 -14.12 -1.44 -7.65
N PHE A 14 -13.06 -2.05 -8.21
CA PHE A 14 -12.96 -2.27 -9.65
C PHE A 14 -13.68 -3.56 -10.11
N PRO A 15 -14.25 -3.61 -11.34
CA PRO A 15 -14.60 -2.46 -12.19
C PRO A 15 -15.94 -1.84 -11.80
N ASP A 16 -16.91 -2.65 -11.36
CA ASP A 16 -18.31 -2.27 -11.13
C ASP A 16 -18.76 -2.62 -9.69
N CYS A 17 -17.80 -2.68 -8.76
CA CYS A 17 -18.04 -3.00 -7.37
C CYS A 17 -18.20 -1.71 -6.55
N TRP A 18 -19.05 -1.76 -5.54
CA TRP A 18 -19.34 -0.59 -4.70
C TRP A 18 -18.30 -0.39 -3.59
N GLY A 19 -17.45 -1.40 -3.36
CA GLY A 19 -16.53 -1.43 -2.24
C GLY A 19 -17.28 -1.46 -0.90
N PHE A 20 -16.71 -0.77 0.08
CA PHE A 20 -17.32 -0.62 1.40
C PHE A 20 -17.96 0.76 1.54
N GLU A 21 -19.19 0.79 2.05
CA GLU A 21 -19.89 2.04 2.40
C GLU A 21 -19.19 2.77 3.56
N TYR A 22 -18.71 2.02 4.55
CA TYR A 22 -17.98 2.51 5.71
C TYR A 22 -16.56 1.96 5.74
N GLN A 23 -15.65 2.65 6.42
CA GLN A 23 -14.27 2.22 6.58
C GLN A 23 -14.21 0.79 7.18
N PRO A 24 -13.61 -0.21 6.49
CA PRO A 24 -13.69 -1.62 6.89
C PRO A 24 -12.64 -2.04 7.93
N THR A 25 -11.61 -1.21 8.16
CA THR A 25 -10.46 -1.51 9.03
C THR A 25 -10.05 -0.29 9.84
N ASP A 26 -9.43 -0.48 11.01
CA ASP A 26 -8.96 0.64 11.84
C ASP A 26 -7.99 1.56 11.08
N HIS A 27 -7.13 0.93 10.26
CA HIS A 27 -6.17 1.59 9.39
C HIS A 27 -6.58 1.37 7.94
N TYR A 28 -6.96 2.43 7.23
CA TYR A 28 -7.43 2.33 5.85
C TYR A 28 -6.73 3.33 4.94
N MET A 29 -5.90 2.84 4.01
CA MET A 29 -5.04 3.69 3.19
C MET A 29 -5.77 4.39 2.02
N ARG A 30 -7.00 3.97 1.71
CA ARG A 30 -7.77 4.48 0.54
C ARG A 30 -7.82 6.01 0.42
N PRO A 31 -8.12 6.80 1.47
CA PRO A 31 -8.16 8.26 1.33
C PRO A 31 -6.83 8.83 0.81
N PHE A 32 -5.70 8.26 1.22
CA PHE A 32 -4.38 8.67 0.75
C PHE A 32 -4.16 8.31 -0.73
N GLN A 33 -4.48 7.08 -1.15
CA GLN A 33 -4.37 6.65 -2.55
C GLN A 33 -5.24 7.51 -3.48
N VAL A 34 -6.49 7.75 -3.08
CA VAL A 34 -7.43 8.60 -3.83
C VAL A 34 -6.86 10.02 -3.98
N ALA A 35 -6.31 10.59 -2.90
CA ALA A 35 -5.73 11.93 -2.94
C ALA A 35 -4.49 12.00 -3.85
N LEU A 36 -3.65 10.96 -3.84
CA LEU A 36 -2.47 10.84 -4.68
C LEU A 36 -2.84 10.81 -6.17
N GLU A 37 -3.70 9.87 -6.58
CA GLU A 37 -4.05 9.67 -8.00
C GLU A 37 -4.94 10.77 -8.57
N LYS A 38 -5.79 11.39 -7.74
CA LYS A 38 -6.56 12.59 -8.13
C LYS A 38 -5.74 13.89 -8.09
N ASN A 39 -4.44 13.82 -7.77
CA ASN A 39 -3.55 14.99 -7.69
C ASN A 39 -4.09 16.10 -6.77
N VAL A 40 -4.69 15.73 -5.63
CA VAL A 40 -5.31 16.68 -4.68
C VAL A 40 -4.29 17.63 -4.06
N SER A 41 -3.01 17.24 -4.00
CA SER A 41 -1.92 18.05 -3.47
C SER A 41 -0.66 17.97 -4.35
N LYS A 42 -0.07 19.12 -4.64
CA LYS A 42 1.24 19.21 -5.34
C LYS A 42 2.35 18.53 -4.55
N VAL A 43 2.29 18.62 -3.21
CA VAL A 43 3.29 18.00 -2.34
C VAL A 43 3.22 16.49 -2.46
N LEU A 44 2.02 15.89 -2.35
CA LEU A 44 1.85 14.43 -2.53
C LEU A 44 2.35 13.99 -3.92
N LYS A 45 1.99 14.73 -4.97
CA LYS A 45 2.47 14.42 -6.33
C LYS A 45 3.99 14.47 -6.43
N SER A 46 4.62 15.45 -5.79
CA SER A 46 6.08 15.58 -5.81
C SER A 46 6.77 14.46 -5.05
N THR A 47 6.16 13.90 -4.00
CA THR A 47 6.71 12.78 -3.22
C THR A 47 7.00 11.56 -4.10
N TYR A 48 6.07 11.17 -4.98
CA TYR A 48 6.23 10.02 -5.89
C TYR A 48 6.88 10.38 -7.23
N SER A 49 7.75 11.39 -7.24
CA SER A 49 8.50 11.76 -8.45
C SER A 49 9.74 10.88 -8.62
N LEU A 50 10.21 10.75 -9.86
CA LEU A 50 11.47 10.08 -10.21
C LEU A 50 12.67 10.61 -9.41
N ALA A 51 12.65 11.89 -9.01
CA ALA A 51 13.73 12.50 -8.25
C ALA A 51 13.80 12.03 -6.79
N ASN A 52 12.65 11.66 -6.21
CA ASN A 52 12.57 11.20 -4.83
C ASN A 52 12.77 9.69 -4.68
N CYS A 53 12.67 8.94 -5.78
CA CYS A 53 12.84 7.47 -5.81
C CYS A 53 11.96 6.74 -4.78
N ILE A 54 10.73 7.24 -4.55
CA ILE A 54 9.73 6.59 -3.69
C ILE A 54 8.66 5.97 -4.56
N GLU A 55 8.49 4.66 -4.45
CA GLU A 55 7.47 3.90 -5.15
C GLU A 55 6.32 3.48 -4.20
N GLN A 56 5.11 3.30 -4.73
CA GLN A 56 3.91 3.07 -3.92
C GLN A 56 4.01 1.80 -3.06
N HIS A 57 4.60 0.71 -3.57
CA HIS A 57 4.78 -0.52 -2.79
C HIS A 57 5.72 -0.33 -1.60
N GLN A 58 6.75 0.51 -1.73
CA GLN A 58 7.69 0.79 -0.64
C GLN A 58 7.00 1.53 0.51
N ASP A 59 6.15 2.50 0.18
CA ASP A 59 5.36 3.24 1.18
C ASP A 59 4.33 2.34 1.87
N ILE A 60 3.72 1.40 1.14
CA ILE A 60 2.79 0.42 1.71
C ILE A 60 3.53 -0.56 2.64
N LEU A 61 4.71 -1.03 2.26
CA LEU A 61 5.56 -1.87 3.12
C LEU A 61 5.99 -1.12 4.39
N ARG A 62 6.32 0.18 4.28
CA ARG A 62 6.58 1.04 5.45
C ARG A 62 5.35 1.16 6.34
N TYR A 63 4.17 1.40 5.76
CA TYR A 63 2.93 1.52 6.53
C TYR A 63 2.57 0.21 7.25
N LEU A 64 2.73 -0.93 6.58
CA LEU A 64 2.59 -2.25 7.21
C LEU A 64 3.60 -2.44 8.35
N GLN A 65 4.86 -2.01 8.15
CA GLN A 65 5.89 -2.11 9.18
C GLN A 65 5.55 -1.29 10.43
N GLU A 66 5.08 -0.07 10.25
CA GLU A 66 4.62 0.82 11.32
C GLU A 66 3.42 0.19 12.04
N PHE A 67 2.42 -0.31 11.30
CA PHE A 67 1.28 -1.02 11.88
C PHE A 67 1.72 -2.23 12.73
N ILE A 68 2.70 -3.01 12.27
CA ILE A 68 3.25 -4.14 13.04
C ILE A 68 3.87 -3.65 14.36
N TYR A 69 4.60 -2.53 14.34
CA TYR A 69 5.30 -2.01 15.53
C TYR A 69 4.42 -1.25 16.52
N SER A 70 3.39 -0.55 16.04
CA SER A 70 2.50 0.23 16.89
C SER A 70 1.60 -0.64 17.78
N TYR A 71 1.38 -1.90 17.41
CA TYR A 71 0.43 -2.79 18.08
C TYR A 71 1.09 -4.09 18.55
N LYS A 72 2.03 -4.00 19.49
CA LYS A 72 2.77 -5.17 20.01
C LYS A 72 1.89 -6.12 20.83
N ASP A 73 0.98 -5.57 21.63
CA ASP A 73 0.24 -6.33 22.66
C ASP A 73 -1.14 -6.83 22.20
N ARG A 74 -1.39 -6.88 20.89
CA ARG A 74 -2.67 -7.36 20.34
C ARG A 74 -2.50 -8.13 19.04
N PRO A 75 -3.41 -9.09 18.74
CA PRO A 75 -3.49 -9.72 17.44
C PRO A 75 -3.66 -8.67 16.34
N LYS A 76 -3.00 -8.91 15.21
CA LYS A 76 -2.99 -8.01 14.05
C LYS A 76 -3.52 -8.78 12.84
N PHE A 77 -4.37 -8.12 12.07
CA PHE A 77 -4.80 -8.57 10.76
C PHE A 77 -4.57 -7.44 9.76
N GLY A 78 -3.90 -7.73 8.67
CA GLY A 78 -3.57 -6.79 7.61
C GLY A 78 -3.86 -7.40 6.24
N TRP A 79 -4.58 -6.67 5.40
CA TRP A 79 -4.79 -6.96 3.99
C TRP A 79 -3.98 -5.96 3.17
N ILE A 80 -2.95 -6.45 2.48
CA ILE A 80 -2.18 -5.66 1.51
C ILE A 80 -2.50 -6.15 0.10
N TRP A 81 -2.78 -5.24 -0.83
CA TRP A 81 -3.05 -5.57 -2.22
C TRP A 81 -2.33 -4.62 -3.18
N LEU A 82 -1.36 -5.14 -3.94
CA LEU A 82 -0.54 -4.34 -4.85
C LEU A 82 -0.88 -4.66 -6.32
N SER A 83 -1.86 -3.95 -6.86
CA SER A 83 -2.29 -4.09 -8.25
C SER A 83 -1.25 -3.55 -9.22
N LEU A 84 -0.64 -2.39 -8.92
CA LEU A 84 0.16 -1.65 -9.89
C LEU A 84 1.48 -2.33 -10.23
N LEU A 85 2.03 -3.16 -9.34
CA LEU A 85 3.23 -3.96 -9.61
C LEU A 85 3.08 -4.89 -10.82
N GLY A 86 1.87 -5.40 -11.08
CA GLY A 86 1.59 -6.31 -12.19
C GLY A 86 0.66 -5.74 -13.26
N HIS A 87 0.00 -4.61 -13.02
CA HIS A 87 -1.06 -4.11 -13.90
C HIS A 87 -0.54 -3.63 -15.26
N GLY A 88 0.62 -2.97 -15.30
CA GLY A 88 1.17 -2.36 -16.52
C GLY A 88 2.20 -3.21 -17.26
N HIS A 89 3.05 -3.92 -16.50
CA HIS A 89 4.12 -4.75 -17.02
C HIS A 89 4.54 -5.77 -15.96
N GLU A 90 4.80 -7.01 -16.34
CA GLU A 90 5.15 -8.11 -15.42
C GLU A 90 6.46 -7.88 -14.65
N SER A 91 7.32 -7.02 -15.21
CA SER A 91 8.62 -6.65 -14.63
C SER A 91 8.48 -5.88 -13.31
N GLY A 92 7.35 -5.23 -13.03
CA GLY A 92 7.14 -4.51 -11.77
C GLY A 92 7.18 -5.46 -10.56
N THR A 93 6.64 -6.67 -10.70
CA THR A 93 6.73 -7.72 -9.67
C THR A 93 8.18 -8.10 -9.39
N ILE A 94 8.99 -8.29 -10.44
CA ILE A 94 10.42 -8.65 -10.30
C ILE A 94 11.22 -7.48 -9.70
N HIS A 95 10.91 -6.24 -10.12
CA HIS A 95 11.53 -5.02 -9.59
C HIS A 95 11.33 -4.89 -8.07
N ALA A 96 10.13 -5.20 -7.58
CA ALA A 96 9.81 -5.14 -6.15
C ALA A 96 10.33 -6.34 -5.32
N ASP A 97 10.82 -7.42 -5.94
CA ASP A 97 11.18 -8.66 -5.24
C ASP A 97 12.17 -8.42 -4.09
N SER A 98 13.21 -7.62 -4.35
CA SER A 98 14.22 -7.33 -3.33
C SER A 98 13.69 -6.52 -2.14
N ASP A 99 12.68 -5.66 -2.35
CA ASP A 99 12.02 -4.91 -1.27
C ASP A 99 11.22 -5.86 -0.37
N PHE A 100 10.48 -6.79 -0.97
CA PHE A 100 9.72 -7.80 -0.25
C PHE A 100 10.63 -8.77 0.50
N GLN A 101 11.70 -9.26 -0.14
CA GLN A 101 12.67 -10.14 0.50
C GLN A 101 13.26 -9.48 1.75
N ARG A 102 13.69 -8.21 1.64
CA ARG A 102 14.20 -7.43 2.78
C ARG A 102 13.16 -7.30 3.89
N PHE A 103 11.93 -6.92 3.54
CA PHE A 103 10.84 -6.78 4.51
C PHE A 103 10.55 -8.09 5.25
N LEU A 104 10.46 -9.20 4.53
CA LEU A 104 10.15 -10.52 5.11
C LEU A 104 11.29 -11.03 5.99
N LEU A 105 12.54 -10.89 5.55
CA LEU A 105 13.70 -11.29 6.35
C LEU A 105 13.81 -10.48 7.65
N HIS A 106 13.52 -9.16 7.59
CA HIS A 106 13.51 -8.28 8.76
C HIS A 106 12.45 -8.68 9.80
N ASN A 107 11.32 -9.23 9.36
CA ASN A 107 10.20 -9.63 10.24
C ASN A 107 10.17 -11.14 10.55
N LYS A 108 11.15 -11.93 10.08
CA LYS A 108 11.16 -13.40 10.20
C LYS A 108 11.24 -13.94 11.64
N GLN A 109 11.90 -13.22 12.54
CA GLN A 109 12.23 -13.70 13.90
C GLN A 109 11.51 -12.93 15.01
N LYS A 110 10.39 -12.27 14.70
CA LYS A 110 9.60 -11.51 15.68
C LYS A 110 8.37 -12.26 16.13
#